data_AF-A0A954NTK3-F1
#
_entry.id   AF-A0A954NTK3-F1
#
_cell.length_a   1.000
_cell.length_b   1.000
_cell.length_c   1.000
_cell.angle_alpha   90.00
_cell.angle_beta   90.00
_cell.angle_gamma   90.00
#
_symmetry.space_group_name_H-M   'P 1'
#
loop_
_entity.id
_entity.type
_entity.pdbx_description
1 polymer ?
#
loop_
_entity_poly.entity_id
_entity_poly.type
_entity_poly.pdbx_seq_one_letter_code
_entity_poly.pdbx_strand_id
1 'polypeptide(L)'
;MVRTQQEWLVRKRDGRVVPFDVSLIERAMANAFRAELNLAEAQPLDAEIEADIKTMSAEAAAEVSAEAGTDRGVEVEKVQDIVEMSLMKRGHYRVGRRYIVYRAEHAKMRALRGEVQVAAEEEAPAPVIHVTWEDGIRVPFDQDRVRTRLIEACKGLEDVCDIDELVADVMRSVYDGITSQEIYRAMILASRSRIERDPAYDTVTSRLMLMVIYNEALGEAPTKESRLEKLYRNQFEHYIIDGIMADRLSNDLRQFDLTKIAYALKPERDRLFKYLGLQAIYDRYLLHIEGRRIETPQYFWMRVAMGLAINEGDAKEDRAIEFYNVLSSFRFTSATPTLFNSATPHPQLSSCYLSTVQDDLEHIFKSISDNAKLSKWAGGLGNDWTNIRATNSHIHGTNGQSQGVIPFLKVVNDTAVAVNQGGKRKGAVCAYLETWHLDVEEFLDLRKNTGDDRRRTHDMHTA
;
A
#
# COMPACT_ATOMS: atom_id res chain seq x y z
N MET A 1 28.25 -40.29 44.36
CA MET A 1 28.10 -38.86 44.71
C MET A 1 26.70 -38.44 44.30
N VAL A 2 25.93 -38.00 45.28
CA VAL A 2 24.48 -37.76 45.26
C VAL A 2 24.15 -36.69 44.22
N ARG A 3 23.21 -36.96 43.30
CA ARG A 3 22.60 -35.92 42.46
C ARG A 3 21.77 -35.03 43.39
N THR A 4 22.25 -33.82 43.64
CA THR A 4 21.57 -32.77 44.40
C THR A 4 20.21 -32.50 43.74
N GLN A 5 19.15 -32.38 44.56
CA GLN A 5 17.81 -32.00 44.09
C GLN A 5 17.90 -30.74 43.24
N GLN A 6 17.32 -30.77 42.04
CA GLN A 6 17.16 -29.58 41.20
C GLN A 6 16.22 -28.62 41.95
N GLU A 7 16.76 -27.56 42.54
CA GLU A 7 15.95 -26.51 43.15
C GLU A 7 15.21 -25.76 42.05
N TRP A 8 13.88 -25.79 42.08
CA TRP A 8 13.05 -25.02 41.15
C TRP A 8 13.10 -23.54 41.53
N LEU A 9 13.20 -22.66 40.54
CA LEU A 9 13.40 -21.22 40.76
C LEU A 9 12.24 -20.38 40.19
N VAL A 10 11.87 -19.33 40.92
CA VAL A 10 10.88 -18.32 40.51
C VAL A 10 11.53 -16.94 40.46
N ARG A 11 11.39 -16.27 39.33
CA ARG A 11 11.79 -14.88 39.15
C ARG A 11 10.67 -13.94 39.58
N LYS A 12 10.90 -13.24 40.70
CA LYS A 12 10.01 -12.20 41.25
C LYS A 12 10.04 -10.96 40.38
N ARG A 13 9.01 -10.13 40.54
CA ARG A 13 8.76 -8.91 39.74
C ARG A 13 9.82 -7.81 39.93
N ASP A 14 10.63 -7.90 40.97
CA ASP A 14 11.77 -7.04 41.30
C ASP A 14 13.11 -7.59 40.77
N GLY A 15 13.06 -8.65 39.96
CA GLY A 15 14.25 -9.30 39.39
C GLY A 15 14.91 -10.33 40.31
N ARG A 16 14.50 -10.46 41.58
CA ARG A 16 15.06 -11.47 42.50
C ARG A 16 14.63 -12.87 42.09
N VAL A 17 15.56 -13.82 42.16
CA VAL A 17 15.28 -15.24 41.95
C VAL A 17 15.18 -15.92 43.31
N VAL A 18 14.06 -16.58 43.58
CA VAL A 18 13.79 -17.27 44.85
C VAL A 18 13.42 -18.73 44.60
N PRO A 19 13.62 -19.63 45.57
CA PRO A 19 13.15 -21.01 45.46
C PRO A 19 11.63 -21.07 45.22
N PHE A 20 11.20 -21.95 44.32
CA PHE A 20 9.79 -22.23 44.04
C PHE A 20 9.17 -22.95 45.23
N ASP A 21 8.15 -22.33 45.82
CA ASP A 21 7.42 -22.88 46.96
C ASP A 21 5.94 -23.07 46.60
N VAL A 22 5.52 -24.33 46.49
CA VAL A 22 4.13 -24.72 46.17
C VAL A 22 3.15 -24.19 47.22
N SER A 23 3.58 -24.05 48.49
CA SER A 23 2.71 -23.58 49.57
C SER A 23 2.23 -22.15 49.35
N LEU A 24 2.97 -21.34 48.58
CA LEU A 24 2.55 -19.98 48.20
C LEU A 24 1.39 -20.00 47.21
N ILE A 25 1.35 -20.99 46.31
CA ILE A 25 0.23 -21.20 45.38
C ILE A 25 -1.00 -21.65 46.16
N GLU A 26 -0.84 -22.62 47.07
CA GLU A 26 -1.92 -23.11 47.93
C GLU A 26 -2.53 -21.97 48.76
N ARG A 27 -1.68 -21.12 49.37
CA ARG A 27 -2.14 -19.96 50.13
C ARG A 27 -2.87 -18.93 49.27
N ALA A 28 -2.39 -18.68 48.06
CA ALA A 28 -3.03 -17.74 47.14
C ALA A 28 -4.41 -18.23 46.69
N MET A 29 -4.53 -19.52 46.35
CA MET A 29 -5.81 -20.15 46.02
C MET A 29 -6.74 -20.15 47.23
N ALA A 30 -6.26 -20.57 48.41
CA ALA A 30 -7.05 -20.59 49.64
C ALA A 30 -7.60 -19.21 50.02
N ASN A 31 -6.81 -18.16 49.84
CA ASN A 31 -7.29 -16.78 50.08
C ASN A 31 -8.39 -16.37 49.10
N ALA A 32 -8.32 -16.81 47.84
CA ALA A 32 -9.38 -16.54 46.87
C ALA A 32 -10.67 -17.31 47.19
N PHE A 33 -10.57 -18.57 47.64
CA PHE A 33 -11.72 -19.33 48.12
C PHE A 33 -12.34 -18.70 49.37
N ARG A 34 -11.52 -18.28 50.35
CA ARG A 34 -12.01 -17.58 51.56
C ARG A 34 -12.70 -16.27 51.21
N ALA A 35 -12.13 -15.50 50.27
CA ALA A 35 -12.72 -14.25 49.81
C ALA A 35 -14.10 -14.51 49.17
N GLU A 36 -14.25 -15.54 48.34
CA GLU A 36 -15.53 -15.87 47.71
C GLU A 36 -16.59 -16.37 48.69
N LEU A 37 -16.17 -17.16 49.69
CA LEU A 37 -17.05 -17.69 50.73
C LEU A 37 -17.32 -16.71 51.87
N ASN A 38 -16.76 -15.49 51.82
CA ASN A 38 -16.83 -14.46 52.87
C ASN A 38 -16.37 -14.98 54.25
N LEU A 39 -15.32 -15.81 54.27
CA LEU A 39 -14.73 -16.37 55.48
C LEU A 39 -13.60 -15.47 56.00
N ALA A 40 -13.37 -15.47 57.31
CA ALA A 40 -12.25 -14.75 57.91
C ALA A 40 -10.89 -15.37 57.50
N GLU A 41 -9.81 -14.56 57.49
CA GLU A 41 -8.48 -14.96 56.98
C GLU A 41 -7.89 -16.25 57.61
N ALA A 42 -8.30 -16.59 58.84
CA ALA A 42 -7.84 -17.77 59.58
C ALA A 42 -8.91 -18.88 59.72
N GLN A 43 -10.06 -18.75 59.07
CA GLN A 43 -11.11 -19.76 59.15
C GLN A 43 -10.74 -20.98 58.27
N PRO A 44 -10.88 -22.22 58.78
CA PRO A 44 -10.61 -23.43 58.01
C PRO A 44 -11.59 -23.54 56.83
N LEU A 45 -11.09 -24.00 55.70
CA LEU A 45 -11.90 -24.30 54.52
C LEU A 45 -12.46 -25.72 54.65
N ASP A 46 -13.52 -26.03 53.91
CA ASP A 46 -14.05 -27.40 53.88
C ASP A 46 -12.97 -28.36 53.36
N ALA A 47 -12.93 -29.57 53.94
CA ALA A 47 -11.90 -30.57 53.62
C ALA A 47 -11.86 -30.94 52.12
N GLU A 48 -13.00 -30.84 51.43
CA GLU A 48 -13.12 -31.04 49.98
C GLU A 48 -12.43 -29.93 49.18
N ILE A 49 -12.61 -28.66 49.58
CA ILE A 49 -11.96 -27.50 48.96
C ILE A 49 -10.45 -27.53 49.24
N GLU A 50 -10.02 -27.92 50.44
CA GLU A 50 -8.59 -28.05 50.76
C GLU A 50 -7.91 -29.16 49.94
N ALA A 51 -8.61 -30.28 49.70
CA ALA A 51 -8.12 -31.34 48.81
C ALA A 51 -8.04 -30.87 47.36
N ASP A 52 -9.02 -30.10 46.88
CA ASP A 52 -9.00 -29.52 45.54
C ASP A 52 -7.88 -28.51 45.35
N ILE A 53 -7.65 -27.62 46.33
CA ILE A 53 -6.54 -26.65 46.29
C ILE A 53 -5.19 -27.36 46.21
N LYS A 54 -4.98 -28.42 47.01
CA LYS A 54 -3.75 -29.21 46.96
C LYS A 54 -3.54 -29.86 45.60
N THR A 55 -4.61 -30.36 45.00
CA THR A 55 -4.54 -31.03 43.70
C THR A 55 -4.27 -30.02 42.58
N MET A 56 -4.96 -28.87 42.57
CA MET A 56 -4.70 -27.77 41.63
C MET A 56 -3.30 -27.18 41.77
N SER A 57 -2.79 -27.06 42.99
CA SER A 57 -1.45 -26.53 43.25
C SER A 57 -0.36 -27.51 42.80
N ALA A 58 -0.57 -28.81 42.97
CA ALA A 58 0.32 -29.85 42.45
C ALA A 58 0.32 -29.90 40.90
N GLU A 59 -0.85 -29.77 40.27
CA GLU A 59 -0.97 -29.68 38.81
C GLU A 59 -0.27 -28.44 38.25
N ALA A 60 -0.50 -27.27 38.86
CA ALA A 60 0.17 -26.02 38.47
C ALA A 60 1.70 -26.12 38.65
N ALA A 61 2.17 -26.74 39.73
CA ALA A 61 3.59 -26.96 39.96
C ALA A 61 4.21 -27.93 38.92
N ALA A 62 3.49 -28.97 38.53
CA ALA A 62 3.92 -29.91 37.49
C ALA A 62 4.03 -29.23 36.12
N GLU A 63 3.08 -28.37 35.76
CA GLU A 63 3.09 -27.63 34.49
C GLU A 63 4.27 -26.64 34.40
N VAL A 64 4.65 -26.05 35.54
CA VAL A 64 5.75 -25.08 35.65
C VAL A 64 7.13 -25.75 35.81
N SER A 65 7.17 -27.02 36.20
CA SER A 65 8.40 -27.74 36.57
C SER A 65 9.49 -27.75 35.49
N ALA A 66 9.11 -27.82 34.21
CA ALA A 66 10.05 -27.86 33.08
C ALA A 66 10.83 -26.55 32.92
N GLU A 67 10.20 -25.41 33.22
CA GLU A 67 10.79 -24.08 33.08
C GLU A 67 11.42 -23.61 34.40
N ALA A 68 10.82 -23.96 35.54
CA ALA A 68 11.38 -23.68 36.85
C ALA A 68 12.68 -24.47 37.14
N GLY A 69 12.91 -25.58 36.44
CA GLY A 69 14.17 -26.35 36.48
C GLY A 69 15.30 -25.77 35.62
N THR A 70 15.07 -24.64 34.92
CA THR A 70 16.10 -23.93 34.15
C THR A 70 16.75 -22.83 34.99
N ASP A 71 17.99 -22.45 34.65
CA ASP A 71 18.76 -21.39 35.33
C ASP A 71 18.08 -20.01 35.30
N ARG A 72 17.11 -19.80 34.39
CA ARG A 72 16.35 -18.54 34.28
C ARG A 72 15.17 -18.47 35.27
N GLY A 73 14.69 -19.62 35.76
CA GLY A 73 13.47 -19.72 36.57
C GLY A 73 12.19 -19.32 35.84
N VAL A 74 11.04 -19.62 36.43
CA VAL A 74 9.71 -19.22 35.91
C VAL A 74 9.36 -17.80 36.36
N GLU A 75 8.74 -17.00 35.50
CA GLU A 75 8.21 -15.69 35.89
C GLU A 75 6.95 -15.79 36.75
N VAL A 76 6.84 -14.95 37.78
CA VAL A 76 5.67 -14.94 38.68
C VAL A 76 4.34 -14.77 37.94
N GLU A 77 4.28 -13.96 36.87
CA GLU A 77 3.04 -13.77 36.10
C GLU A 77 2.58 -15.08 35.45
N LYS A 78 3.50 -15.87 34.92
CA LYS A 78 3.19 -17.15 34.30
C LYS A 78 2.67 -18.18 35.31
N VAL A 79 3.20 -18.16 36.53
CA VAL A 79 2.65 -18.96 37.64
C VAL A 79 1.22 -18.50 37.95
N GLN A 80 0.95 -17.20 37.95
CA GLN A 80 -0.40 -16.67 38.19
C GLN A 80 -1.39 -17.03 37.07
N ASP A 81 -0.97 -16.99 35.81
CA ASP A 81 -1.80 -17.38 34.67
C ASP A 81 -2.19 -18.86 34.74
N ILE A 82 -1.26 -19.73 35.16
CA ILE A 82 -1.53 -21.16 35.34
C ILE A 82 -2.50 -21.40 36.50
N VAL A 83 -2.37 -20.65 37.61
CA VAL A 83 -3.32 -20.70 38.73
C VAL A 83 -4.73 -20.31 38.29
N GLU A 84 -4.87 -19.27 37.47
CA GLU A 84 -6.15 -18.84 36.89
C GLU A 84 -6.76 -19.92 35.99
N MET A 85 -5.95 -20.49 35.09
CA MET A 85 -6.39 -21.57 34.20
C MET A 85 -6.82 -22.81 34.99
N SER A 86 -6.11 -23.19 36.05
CA SER A 86 -6.47 -24.33 36.90
C SER A 86 -7.81 -24.13 37.61
N LEU A 87 -8.07 -22.92 38.14
CA LEU A 87 -9.36 -22.56 38.74
C LEU A 87 -10.51 -22.62 37.72
N MET A 88 -10.27 -22.19 36.47
CA MET A 88 -11.29 -22.27 35.40
C MET A 88 -11.54 -23.69 34.92
N LYS A 89 -10.49 -24.51 34.74
CA LYS A 89 -10.59 -25.89 34.26
C LYS A 89 -11.42 -26.77 35.20
N ARG A 90 -11.33 -26.55 36.51
CA ARG A 90 -12.11 -27.28 37.53
C ARG A 90 -13.50 -26.69 37.81
N GLY A 91 -13.92 -25.68 37.04
CA GLY A 91 -15.27 -25.10 37.15
C GLY A 91 -15.47 -24.10 38.30
N HIS A 92 -14.39 -23.66 38.98
CA HIS A 92 -14.46 -22.64 40.02
C HIS A 92 -14.48 -21.21 39.45
N TYR A 93 -15.41 -20.95 38.52
CA TYR A 93 -15.46 -19.70 37.74
C TYR A 93 -15.59 -18.43 38.60
N ARG A 94 -16.36 -18.50 39.70
CA ARG A 94 -16.55 -17.35 40.60
C ARG A 94 -15.25 -17.01 41.36
N VAL A 95 -14.57 -18.03 41.88
CA VAL A 95 -13.28 -17.88 42.57
C VAL A 95 -12.20 -17.39 41.59
N GLY A 96 -12.14 -17.97 40.40
CA GLY A 96 -11.22 -17.53 39.34
C GLY A 96 -11.43 -16.08 38.92
N ARG A 97 -12.69 -15.66 38.71
CA ARG A 97 -13.02 -14.26 38.39
C ARG A 97 -12.58 -13.31 39.50
N ARG A 98 -12.78 -13.69 40.76
CA ARG A 98 -12.39 -12.87 41.92
C ARG A 98 -10.87 -12.80 42.09
N TYR A 99 -10.16 -13.90 41.83
CA TYR A 99 -8.69 -13.93 41.78
C TYR A 99 -8.14 -12.96 40.72
N ILE A 100 -8.73 -12.96 39.52
CA ILE A 100 -8.34 -12.06 38.41
C ILE A 100 -8.56 -10.59 38.79
N VAL A 101 -9.73 -10.26 39.35
CA VAL A 101 -10.04 -8.89 39.79
C VAL A 101 -9.06 -8.42 40.87
N TYR A 102 -8.79 -9.26 41.86
CA TYR A 102 -7.81 -8.97 42.92
C TYR A 102 -6.39 -8.76 42.36
N ARG A 103 -5.96 -9.60 41.41
CA ARG A 103 -4.67 -9.45 40.70
C ARG A 103 -4.59 -8.12 39.96
N ALA A 104 -5.65 -7.76 39.22
CA ALA A 104 -5.72 -6.53 38.44
C ALA A 104 -5.73 -5.28 39.34
N GLU A 105 -6.46 -5.29 40.45
CA GLU A 105 -6.48 -4.21 41.43
C GLU A 105 -5.10 -4.04 42.09
N HIS A 106 -4.46 -5.14 42.50
CA HIS A 106 -3.11 -5.08 43.04
C HIS A 106 -2.07 -4.67 41.99
N ALA A 107 -2.24 -5.03 40.71
CA ALA A 107 -1.38 -4.55 39.62
C ALA A 107 -1.53 -3.03 39.43
N LYS A 108 -2.76 -2.52 39.46
CA LYS A 108 -3.07 -1.09 39.39
C LYS A 108 -2.52 -0.32 40.59
N MET A 109 -2.70 -0.84 41.81
CA MET A 109 -2.15 -0.23 43.03
C MET A 109 -0.62 -0.20 43.03
N ARG A 110 0.03 -1.21 42.45
CA ARG A 110 1.49 -1.23 42.27
C ARG A 110 1.97 -0.22 41.23
N ALA A 111 1.25 -0.08 40.11
CA ALA A 111 1.50 0.95 39.11
C ALA A 111 1.35 2.37 39.70
N LEU A 112 0.38 2.58 40.59
CA LEU A 112 0.17 3.84 41.31
C LEU A 112 1.20 4.12 42.42
N ARG A 113 1.79 3.10 43.03
CA ARG A 113 2.82 3.25 44.11
C ARG A 113 4.25 3.38 43.60
N GLY A 114 4.50 3.20 42.30
CA GLY A 114 5.85 3.26 41.75
C GLY A 114 6.80 2.16 42.25
N GLU A 115 6.27 1.08 42.87
CA GLU A 115 7.07 -0.03 43.43
C GLU A 115 7.54 -1.05 42.37
N VAL A 116 7.46 -0.69 41.09
CA VAL A 116 8.34 -1.29 40.07
C VAL A 116 9.59 -0.44 40.03
N GLN A 117 10.52 -0.69 40.95
CA GLN A 117 11.91 -0.38 40.70
C GLN A 117 12.38 -1.31 39.58
N VAL A 118 12.14 -0.89 38.34
CA VAL A 118 13.14 -1.16 37.30
C VAL A 118 14.41 -0.60 37.91
N ALA A 119 15.43 -1.44 38.06
CA ALA A 119 16.76 -0.96 38.42
C ALA A 119 17.00 0.30 37.59
N ALA A 120 17.35 1.40 38.25
CA ALA A 120 17.69 2.63 37.58
C ALA A 120 18.87 2.32 36.66
N GLU A 121 18.57 1.94 35.42
CA GLU A 121 19.33 2.41 34.29
C GLU A 121 19.34 3.91 34.51
N GLU A 122 20.52 4.44 34.83
CA GLU A 122 20.84 5.84 34.64
C GLU A 122 20.04 6.30 33.42
N GLU A 123 19.29 7.41 33.53
CA GLU A 123 18.65 8.05 32.38
C GLU A 123 19.76 8.36 31.37
N ALA A 124 20.10 7.37 30.56
CA ALA A 124 20.79 7.53 29.32
C ALA A 124 19.88 8.49 28.56
N PRO A 125 20.40 9.65 28.10
CA PRO A 125 19.58 10.56 27.32
C PRO A 125 18.91 9.74 26.23
N ALA A 126 17.58 9.78 26.17
CA ALA A 126 16.80 9.01 25.21
C ALA A 126 17.52 9.11 23.85
N PRO A 127 17.83 7.98 23.20
CA PRO A 127 18.69 7.99 22.02
C PRO A 127 18.12 9.00 21.04
N VAL A 128 18.88 10.08 20.77
CA VAL A 128 18.45 11.12 19.85
C VAL A 128 18.37 10.46 18.48
N ILE A 129 17.15 10.23 18.01
CA ILE A 129 16.91 9.67 16.69
C ILE A 129 17.33 10.73 15.68
N HIS A 130 18.14 10.35 14.70
CA HIS A 130 18.53 11.25 13.62
C HIS A 130 17.74 10.93 12.36
N VAL A 131 17.43 11.97 11.59
CA VAL A 131 16.89 11.89 10.24
C VAL A 131 18.05 12.04 9.25
N THR A 132 18.14 11.11 8.31
CA THR A 132 19.13 11.17 7.22
C THR A 132 18.55 11.93 6.03
N TRP A 133 19.25 12.97 5.60
CA TRP A 133 18.91 13.73 4.38
C TRP A 133 19.55 13.10 3.15
N GLU A 134 19.10 13.49 1.95
CA GLU A 134 19.61 12.96 0.68
C GLU A 134 21.13 13.15 0.53
N ASP A 135 21.69 14.22 1.13
CA ASP A 135 23.13 14.51 1.15
C ASP A 135 23.92 13.70 2.20
N GLY A 136 23.28 12.75 2.90
CA GLY A 136 23.87 11.97 3.99
C GLY A 136 24.02 12.72 5.31
N ILE A 137 23.59 13.99 5.36
CA ILE A 137 23.59 14.82 6.57
C ILE A 137 22.57 14.25 7.56
N ARG A 138 22.99 14.08 8.81
CA ARG A 138 22.14 13.64 9.92
C ARG A 138 21.76 14.85 10.76
N VAL A 139 20.46 15.05 10.96
CA VAL A 139 19.90 16.08 11.84
C VAL A 139 18.98 15.43 12.87
N PRO A 140 18.86 16.02 14.08
CA PRO A 140 17.99 15.47 15.11
C PRO A 140 16.54 15.43 14.63
N PHE A 141 15.86 14.33 14.91
CA PHE A 141 14.43 14.17 14.63
C PHE A 141 13.63 15.17 15.46
N ASP A 142 12.71 15.85 14.78
CA ASP A 142 11.86 16.89 15.35
C ASP A 142 10.41 16.40 15.29
N GLN A 143 9.90 15.96 16.44
CA GLN A 143 8.54 15.46 16.57
C GLN A 143 7.51 16.58 16.34
N ASP A 144 7.83 17.82 16.70
CA ASP A 144 6.91 18.96 16.54
C ASP A 144 6.65 19.27 15.07
N ARG A 145 7.64 19.03 14.19
CA ARG A 145 7.43 19.11 12.74
C ARG A 145 6.41 18.10 12.25
N VAL A 146 6.51 16.84 12.68
CA VAL A 146 5.55 15.78 12.31
C VAL A 146 4.15 16.15 12.80
N ARG A 147 4.05 16.57 14.07
CA ARG A 147 2.79 17.02 14.66
C ARG A 147 2.18 18.19 13.88
N THR A 148 2.96 19.20 13.53
CA THR A 148 2.51 20.35 12.76
C THR A 148 1.95 19.96 11.39
N ARG A 149 2.58 18.99 10.70
CA ARG A 149 2.10 18.49 9.41
C ARG A 149 0.80 17.71 9.53
N LEU A 150 0.65 16.88 10.57
CA LEU A 150 -0.58 16.16 10.85
C LEU A 150 -1.73 17.09 11.24
N ILE A 151 -1.46 18.13 12.06
CA ILE A 151 -2.45 19.17 12.39
C ILE A 151 -2.97 19.84 11.11
N GLU A 152 -2.07 20.24 10.21
CA GLU A 152 -2.49 20.86 8.96
C GLU A 152 -3.29 19.91 8.08
N ALA A 153 -2.89 18.63 8.00
CA ALA A 153 -3.64 17.63 7.26
C ALA A 153 -5.04 17.38 7.85
N CYS A 154 -5.22 17.53 9.17
CA CYS A 154 -6.48 17.35 9.87
C CYS A 154 -7.35 18.61 10.00
N LYS A 155 -6.91 19.75 9.46
CA LYS A 155 -7.63 21.03 9.55
C LYS A 155 -9.07 20.95 8.98
N GLY A 156 -10.05 21.35 9.77
CA GLY A 156 -11.49 21.24 9.46
C GLY A 156 -12.06 19.83 9.64
N LEU A 157 -11.31 18.91 10.27
CA LEU A 157 -11.71 17.53 10.61
C LEU A 157 -11.33 17.20 12.07
N GLU A 158 -11.23 18.23 12.92
CA GLU A 158 -10.77 18.12 14.30
C GLU A 158 -11.67 17.23 15.17
N ASP A 159 -12.96 17.11 14.82
CA ASP A 159 -13.92 16.27 15.54
C ASP A 159 -13.70 14.76 15.33
N VAL A 160 -12.98 14.38 14.27
CA VAL A 160 -12.77 12.98 13.85
C VAL A 160 -11.29 12.57 13.95
N CYS A 161 -10.38 13.50 13.71
CA CYS A 161 -8.95 13.24 13.69
C CYS A 161 -8.33 13.38 15.08
N ASP A 162 -7.96 12.25 15.69
CA ASP A 162 -7.10 12.24 16.87
C ASP A 162 -5.61 12.36 16.45
N ILE A 163 -5.10 13.58 16.59
CA ILE A 163 -3.71 13.91 16.24
C ILE A 163 -2.72 13.15 17.13
N ASP A 164 -3.03 12.97 18.41
CA ASP A 164 -2.09 12.33 19.35
C ASP A 164 -2.01 10.83 19.07
N GLU A 165 -3.13 10.20 18.69
CA GLU A 165 -3.14 8.80 18.21
C GLU A 165 -2.32 8.65 16.92
N LEU A 166 -2.48 9.56 15.95
CA LEU A 166 -1.72 9.55 14.70
C LEU A 166 -0.22 9.76 14.94
N VAL A 167 0.16 10.72 15.78
CA VAL A 167 1.56 10.97 16.14
C VAL A 167 2.15 9.73 16.81
N ALA A 168 1.47 9.14 17.79
CA ALA A 168 1.95 7.94 18.48
C ALA A 168 2.20 6.78 17.51
N ASP A 169 1.32 6.58 16.53
CA ASP A 169 1.44 5.54 15.52
C ASP A 169 2.64 5.78 14.56
N VAL A 170 2.83 7.04 14.13
CA VAL A 170 4.00 7.44 13.34
C VAL A 170 5.28 7.21 14.13
N MET A 171 5.32 7.61 15.40
CA MET A 171 6.51 7.48 16.26
C MET A 171 6.95 6.02 16.47
N ARG A 172 6.01 5.06 16.45
CA ARG A 172 6.34 3.62 16.50
C ARG A 172 7.09 3.12 15.27
N SER A 173 6.97 3.84 14.14
CA SER A 173 7.62 3.50 12.88
C SER A 173 8.95 4.24 12.68
N VAL A 174 9.31 5.16 13.59
CA VAL A 174 10.54 5.96 13.51
C VAL A 174 11.72 5.18 14.09
N TYR A 175 12.83 5.16 13.36
CA TYR A 175 14.11 4.54 13.76
C TYR A 175 15.29 5.47 13.44
N ASP A 176 16.44 5.25 14.08
CA ASP A 176 17.63 6.07 13.82
C ASP A 176 18.09 5.94 12.36
N GLY A 177 18.30 7.08 11.71
CA GLY A 177 18.67 7.17 10.30
C GLY A 177 17.50 7.15 9.33
N ILE A 178 16.25 7.19 9.80
CA ILE A 178 15.05 7.29 8.94
C ILE A 178 15.15 8.48 7.97
N THR A 179 14.67 8.31 6.75
CA THR A 179 14.65 9.38 5.74
C THR A 179 13.39 10.24 5.83
N SER A 180 13.45 11.46 5.29
CA SER A 180 12.27 12.34 5.19
C SER A 180 11.11 11.68 4.41
N GLN A 181 11.43 10.96 3.34
CA GLN A 181 10.46 10.23 2.53
C GLN A 181 9.75 9.12 3.33
N GLU A 182 10.48 8.39 4.17
CA GLU A 182 9.93 7.35 5.04
C GLU A 182 9.03 7.94 6.14
N ILE A 183 9.37 9.11 6.70
CA ILE A 183 8.50 9.80 7.65
C ILE A 183 7.16 10.17 7.01
N TYR A 184 7.15 10.70 5.78
CA TYR A 184 5.90 10.98 5.06
C TYR A 184 5.11 9.70 4.75
N ARG A 185 5.79 8.61 4.36
CA ARG A 185 5.14 7.30 4.17
C ARG A 185 4.51 6.79 5.46
N ALA A 186 5.17 6.94 6.61
CA ALA A 186 4.62 6.56 7.91
C ALA A 186 3.35 7.37 8.24
N MET A 187 3.35 8.70 8.02
CA MET A 187 2.16 9.54 8.20
C MET A 187 0.99 9.11 7.27
N ILE A 188 1.29 8.81 6.00
CA ILE A 188 0.30 8.34 5.03
C ILE A 188 -0.27 6.99 5.46
N LEU A 189 0.56 6.03 5.88
CA LEU A 189 0.10 4.70 6.33
C LEU A 189 -0.73 4.79 7.62
N ALA A 190 -0.32 5.60 8.59
CA ALA A 190 -1.05 5.83 9.82
C ALA A 190 -2.45 6.43 9.56
N SER A 191 -2.55 7.43 8.69
CA SER A 191 -3.86 7.99 8.32
C SER A 191 -4.70 7.02 7.48
N ARG A 192 -4.07 6.31 6.52
CA ARG A 192 -4.75 5.40 5.59
C ARG A 192 -5.41 4.23 6.32
N SER A 193 -4.78 3.66 7.34
CA SER A 193 -5.34 2.53 8.10
C SER A 193 -6.64 2.90 8.83
N ARG A 194 -6.89 4.20 9.04
CA ARG A 194 -8.08 4.73 9.72
C ARG A 194 -9.21 5.10 8.76
N ILE A 195 -9.01 5.00 7.44
CA ILE A 195 -10.07 5.18 6.42
C ILE A 195 -11.22 4.19 6.64
N GLU A 196 -10.91 2.98 7.12
CA GLU A 196 -11.93 1.98 7.47
C GLU A 196 -12.79 2.40 8.66
N ARG A 197 -12.24 3.18 9.60
CA ARG A 197 -12.98 3.69 10.77
C ARG A 197 -13.85 4.88 10.38
N ASP A 198 -13.30 5.82 9.63
CA ASP A 198 -14.02 6.99 9.16
C ASP A 198 -13.49 7.47 7.78
N PRO A 199 -14.38 7.72 6.79
CA PRO A 199 -13.98 8.19 5.47
C PRO A 199 -13.30 9.58 5.48
N ALA A 200 -13.44 10.39 6.52
CA ALA A 200 -12.73 11.67 6.68
C ALA A 200 -11.20 11.49 6.59
N TYR A 201 -10.68 10.35 7.05
CA TYR A 201 -9.26 10.03 6.95
C TYR A 201 -8.76 9.97 5.49
N ASP A 202 -9.60 9.70 4.49
CA ASP A 202 -9.19 9.79 3.07
C ASP A 202 -8.77 11.23 2.69
N THR A 203 -9.45 12.23 3.28
CA THR A 203 -9.11 13.64 3.08
C THR A 203 -7.78 13.99 3.78
N VAL A 204 -7.54 13.42 4.95
CA VAL A 204 -6.25 13.59 5.68
C VAL A 204 -5.11 12.94 4.89
N THR A 205 -5.29 11.70 4.43
CA THR A 205 -4.29 10.95 3.68
C THR A 205 -4.00 11.61 2.32
N SER A 206 -5.02 12.13 1.63
CA SER A 206 -4.82 12.88 0.37
C SER A 206 -4.06 14.18 0.59
N ARG A 207 -4.33 14.93 1.67
CA ARG A 207 -3.55 16.14 2.01
C ARG A 207 -2.09 15.82 2.31
N LEU A 208 -1.81 14.73 3.04
CA LEU A 208 -0.43 14.27 3.29
C LEU A 208 0.27 13.86 1.98
N MET A 209 -0.45 13.16 1.08
CA MET A 209 0.07 12.80 -0.24
C MET A 209 0.38 14.04 -1.10
N LEU A 210 -0.46 15.08 -1.05
CA LEU A 210 -0.17 16.36 -1.72
C LEU A 210 1.09 17.02 -1.16
N MET A 211 1.33 16.97 0.15
CA MET A 211 2.56 17.51 0.72
C MET A 211 3.81 16.80 0.17
N VAL A 212 3.76 15.47 -0.03
CA VAL A 212 4.84 14.73 -0.70
C VAL A 212 5.06 15.26 -2.11
N ILE A 213 3.98 15.34 -2.90
CA ILE A 213 4.04 15.83 -4.28
C ILE A 213 4.59 17.26 -4.35
N TYR A 214 4.18 18.16 -3.46
CA TYR A 214 4.66 19.53 -3.44
C TYR A 214 6.13 19.65 -3.02
N ASN A 215 6.56 18.89 -2.02
CA ASN A 215 7.98 18.88 -1.63
C ASN A 215 8.85 18.39 -2.78
N GLU A 216 8.42 17.35 -3.51
CA GLU A 216 9.17 16.84 -4.66
C GLU A 216 9.12 17.82 -5.84
N ALA A 217 7.95 18.23 -6.30
CA ALA A 217 7.81 18.99 -7.54
C ALA A 217 8.08 20.49 -7.39
N LEU A 218 7.75 21.09 -6.24
CA LEU A 218 7.88 22.54 -6.01
C LEU A 218 9.04 22.89 -5.06
N GLY A 219 9.61 21.89 -4.37
CA GLY A 219 10.67 22.05 -3.36
C GLY A 219 10.16 22.41 -1.96
N GLU A 220 8.88 22.78 -1.83
CA GLU A 220 8.24 23.05 -0.54
C GLU A 220 6.74 22.75 -0.57
N ALA A 221 6.19 22.33 0.58
CA ALA A 221 4.75 22.18 0.81
C ALA A 221 4.23 23.32 1.71
N PRO A 222 3.79 24.46 1.14
CA PRO A 222 3.33 25.61 1.92
C PRO A 222 1.93 25.37 2.51
N THR A 223 1.75 25.81 3.75
CA THR A 223 0.48 25.73 4.50
C THR A 223 -0.55 26.77 4.04
N LYS A 224 -0.09 27.94 3.59
CA LYS A 224 -0.97 29.04 3.16
C LYS A 224 -1.29 28.92 1.68
N GLU A 225 -2.57 28.93 1.34
CA GLU A 225 -3.07 28.85 -0.05
C GLU A 225 -2.50 29.95 -0.95
N SER A 226 -2.46 31.20 -0.47
CA SER A 226 -1.89 32.31 -1.24
C SER A 226 -0.39 32.16 -1.52
N ARG A 227 0.35 31.42 -0.70
CA ARG A 227 1.75 31.06 -0.98
C ARG A 227 1.83 29.91 -1.98
N LEU A 228 0.95 28.92 -1.86
CA LEU A 228 0.85 27.82 -2.82
C LEU A 228 0.54 28.33 -4.23
N GLU A 229 -0.42 29.24 -4.38
CA GLU A 229 -0.75 29.87 -5.67
C GLU A 229 0.43 30.58 -6.31
N LYS A 230 1.16 31.38 -5.52
CA LYS A 230 2.36 32.07 -6.00
C LYS A 230 3.44 31.08 -6.40
N LEU A 231 3.64 30.02 -5.60
CA LEU A 231 4.65 28.99 -5.87
C LEU A 231 4.34 28.24 -7.18
N TYR A 232 3.08 27.84 -7.37
CA TYR A 232 2.58 27.24 -8.61
C TYR A 232 2.82 28.12 -9.83
N ARG A 233 2.57 29.43 -9.72
CA ARG A 233 2.77 30.34 -10.85
C ARG A 233 4.24 30.54 -11.16
N ASN A 234 5.05 30.77 -10.13
CA ASN A 234 6.47 31.07 -10.29
C ASN A 234 7.28 29.86 -10.78
N GLN A 235 6.90 28.65 -10.36
CA GLN A 235 7.63 27.44 -10.72
C GLN A 235 7.16 26.78 -12.02
N PHE A 236 6.07 27.25 -12.63
CA PHE A 236 5.53 26.60 -13.82
C PHE A 236 6.49 26.66 -15.02
N GLU A 237 7.13 27.80 -15.26
CA GLU A 237 8.12 27.94 -16.33
C GLU A 237 9.35 27.06 -16.08
N HIS A 238 9.83 26.99 -14.84
CA HIS A 238 10.92 26.08 -14.46
C HIS A 238 10.55 24.61 -14.72
N TYR A 239 9.33 24.19 -14.37
CA TYR A 239 8.83 22.85 -14.70
C TYR A 239 8.87 22.55 -16.21
N ILE A 240 8.45 23.50 -17.06
CA ILE A 240 8.51 23.34 -18.53
C ILE A 240 9.97 23.22 -19.00
N ILE A 241 10.86 24.07 -18.49
CA ILE A 241 12.29 24.07 -18.86
C ILE A 241 12.94 22.75 -18.45
N ASP A 242 12.80 22.34 -17.19
CA ASP A 242 13.40 21.12 -16.65
C ASP A 242 12.84 19.88 -17.35
N GLY A 243 11.53 19.85 -17.60
CA GLY A 243 10.89 18.76 -18.32
C GLY A 243 11.34 18.64 -19.77
N ILE A 244 11.60 19.77 -20.46
CA ILE A 244 12.17 19.78 -21.81
C ILE A 244 13.63 19.31 -21.78
N MET A 245 14.45 19.82 -20.85
CA MET A 245 15.86 19.46 -20.72
C MET A 245 16.07 17.97 -20.43
N ALA A 246 15.10 17.33 -19.75
CA ALA A 246 15.12 15.91 -19.44
C ALA A 246 14.38 15.04 -20.48
N ASP A 247 14.06 15.56 -21.66
CA ASP A 247 13.30 14.88 -22.74
C ASP A 247 11.95 14.29 -22.28
N ARG A 248 11.33 14.91 -21.27
CA ARG A 248 10.00 14.54 -20.76
C ARG A 248 8.88 15.35 -21.39
N LEU A 249 9.17 16.57 -21.85
CA LEU A 249 8.22 17.49 -22.51
C LEU A 249 8.69 17.87 -23.90
N SER A 250 7.74 18.16 -24.79
CA SER A 250 8.04 18.69 -26.12
C SER A 250 8.49 20.16 -26.05
N ASN A 251 9.45 20.52 -26.91
CA ASN A 251 9.88 21.90 -27.13
C ASN A 251 8.74 22.83 -27.58
N ASP A 252 7.70 22.27 -28.21
CA ASP A 252 6.57 23.04 -28.73
C ASP A 252 5.77 23.74 -27.63
N LEU A 253 5.88 23.29 -26.36
CA LEU A 253 5.25 23.98 -25.23
C LEU A 253 5.78 25.40 -25.02
N ARG A 254 7.00 25.70 -25.49
CA ARG A 254 7.58 27.06 -25.42
C ARG A 254 6.86 28.07 -26.32
N GLN A 255 6.01 27.60 -27.23
CA GLN A 255 5.25 28.46 -28.12
C GLN A 255 4.05 29.13 -27.42
N PHE A 256 3.64 28.63 -26.24
CA PHE A 256 2.54 29.20 -25.47
C PHE A 256 2.99 30.43 -24.68
N ASP A 257 2.07 31.36 -24.42
CA ASP A 257 2.25 32.35 -23.37
C ASP A 257 2.16 31.68 -21.98
N LEU A 258 3.33 31.25 -21.48
CA LEU A 258 3.45 30.57 -20.18
C LEU A 258 3.00 31.44 -19.01
N THR A 259 3.06 32.76 -19.14
CA THR A 259 2.57 33.68 -18.11
C THR A 259 1.05 33.57 -18.03
N LYS A 260 0.36 33.74 -19.17
CA LYS A 260 -1.10 33.60 -19.24
C LYS A 260 -1.57 32.22 -18.75
N ILE A 261 -0.87 31.16 -19.14
CA ILE A 261 -1.17 29.79 -18.71
C ILE A 261 -0.97 29.60 -17.19
N ALA A 262 0.15 30.08 -16.64
CA ALA A 262 0.43 29.97 -15.21
C ALA A 262 -0.64 30.68 -14.37
N TYR A 263 -1.11 31.86 -14.81
CA TYR A 263 -2.19 32.58 -14.12
C TYR A 263 -3.53 31.84 -14.11
N ALA A 264 -3.77 30.95 -15.08
CA ALA A 264 -5.00 30.17 -15.16
C ALA A 264 -5.03 28.95 -14.23
N LEU A 265 -3.88 28.55 -13.67
CA LEU A 265 -3.79 27.42 -12.73
C LEU A 265 -4.59 27.68 -11.46
N LYS A 266 -5.29 26.64 -11.00
CA LYS A 266 -6.17 26.62 -9.83
C LYS A 266 -5.73 25.56 -8.82
N PRO A 267 -4.68 25.81 -8.01
CA PRO A 267 -4.14 24.86 -7.03
C PRO A 267 -5.17 24.36 -6.02
N GLU A 268 -6.22 25.14 -5.75
CA GLU A 268 -7.32 24.73 -4.88
C GLU A 268 -8.01 23.44 -5.34
N ARG A 269 -7.93 23.13 -6.65
CA ARG A 269 -8.49 21.90 -7.24
C ARG A 269 -7.70 20.64 -6.91
N ASP A 270 -6.49 20.75 -6.38
CA ASP A 270 -5.74 19.58 -5.89
C ASP A 270 -6.51 18.85 -4.78
N ARG A 271 -7.31 19.59 -4.00
CA ARG A 271 -8.13 19.05 -2.92
C ARG A 271 -9.39 18.33 -3.39
N LEU A 272 -9.69 18.34 -4.70
CA LEU A 272 -10.77 17.54 -5.26
C LEU A 272 -10.41 16.05 -5.27
N PHE A 273 -9.11 15.72 -5.30
CA PHE A 273 -8.69 14.33 -5.31
C PHE A 273 -8.93 13.64 -3.97
N LYS A 274 -9.40 12.40 -4.08
CA LYS A 274 -9.34 11.39 -3.01
C LYS A 274 -7.97 10.71 -3.01
N TYR A 275 -7.60 10.05 -1.92
CA TYR A 275 -6.26 9.47 -1.76
C TYR A 275 -5.91 8.50 -2.90
N LEU A 276 -6.83 7.60 -3.26
CA LEU A 276 -6.60 6.64 -4.34
C LEU A 276 -6.32 7.33 -5.69
N GLY A 277 -6.99 8.45 -5.97
CA GLY A 277 -6.79 9.23 -7.18
C GLY A 277 -5.39 9.86 -7.23
N LEU A 278 -4.95 10.46 -6.12
CA LEU A 278 -3.58 11.01 -6.01
C LEU A 278 -2.53 9.94 -6.13
N GLN A 279 -2.71 8.81 -5.44
CA GLN A 279 -1.78 7.70 -5.53
C GLN A 279 -1.69 7.17 -6.97
N ALA A 280 -2.83 7.01 -7.65
CA ALA A 280 -2.86 6.53 -9.03
C ALA A 280 -2.12 7.45 -10.01
N ILE A 281 -2.24 8.79 -9.86
CA ILE A 281 -1.50 9.73 -10.71
C ILE A 281 -0.02 9.80 -10.31
N TYR A 282 0.30 9.78 -9.02
CA TYR A 282 1.68 9.82 -8.54
C TYR A 282 2.50 8.62 -8.99
N ASP A 283 1.93 7.42 -8.88
CA ASP A 283 2.63 6.18 -9.20
C ASP A 283 2.91 6.05 -10.70
N ARG A 284 2.03 6.61 -11.55
CA ARG A 284 2.02 6.27 -12.98
C ARG A 284 2.03 7.46 -13.93
N TYR A 285 1.38 8.57 -13.62
CA TYR A 285 1.10 9.64 -14.59
C TYR A 285 1.97 10.89 -14.42
N LEU A 286 2.28 11.28 -13.18
CA LEU A 286 3.10 12.45 -12.90
C LEU A 286 4.51 12.23 -13.46
N LEU A 287 4.99 13.20 -14.24
CA LEU A 287 6.34 13.15 -14.78
C LEU A 287 7.40 13.16 -13.68
N HIS A 288 8.50 12.44 -13.92
CA HIS A 288 9.59 12.28 -12.97
C HIS A 288 10.96 12.26 -13.65
N ILE A 289 11.96 12.73 -12.90
CA ILE A 289 13.38 12.69 -13.26
C ILE A 289 14.07 11.91 -12.15
N GLU A 290 14.76 10.83 -12.51
CA GLU A 290 15.51 9.98 -11.56
C GLU A 290 14.71 9.51 -10.33
N GLY A 291 13.39 9.37 -10.48
CA GLY A 291 12.48 8.93 -9.42
C GLY A 291 11.79 10.07 -8.66
N ARG A 292 12.32 11.30 -8.70
CA ARG A 292 11.69 12.49 -8.11
C ARG A 292 10.59 13.04 -9.03
N ARG A 293 9.39 13.31 -8.49
CA ARG A 293 8.34 13.97 -9.27
C ARG A 293 8.68 15.43 -9.54
N ILE A 294 8.53 15.84 -10.80
CA ILE A 294 8.67 17.24 -11.23
C ILE A 294 7.31 17.88 -11.48
N GLU A 295 6.24 17.10 -11.44
CA GLU A 295 4.91 17.50 -11.84
C GLU A 295 3.93 17.43 -10.65
N THR A 296 3.14 18.48 -10.48
CA THR A 296 2.02 18.52 -9.54
C THR A 296 0.70 18.17 -10.23
N PRO A 297 -0.42 17.93 -9.51
CA PRO A 297 -1.66 17.54 -10.16
C PRO A 297 -2.23 18.62 -11.09
N GLN A 298 -2.11 19.92 -10.77
CA GLN A 298 -2.55 20.96 -11.72
C GLN A 298 -1.59 21.12 -12.91
N TYR A 299 -0.28 20.95 -12.72
CA TYR A 299 0.66 20.94 -13.85
C TYR A 299 0.37 19.76 -14.79
N PHE A 300 0.06 18.59 -14.23
CA PHE A 300 -0.38 17.42 -14.99
C PHE A 300 -1.59 17.73 -15.87
N TRP A 301 -2.66 18.30 -15.30
CA TRP A 301 -3.84 18.66 -16.09
C TRP A 301 -3.55 19.74 -17.13
N MET A 302 -2.72 20.73 -16.77
CA MET A 302 -2.37 21.82 -17.69
C MET A 302 -1.49 21.33 -18.84
N ARG A 303 -0.50 20.46 -18.57
CA ARG A 303 0.32 19.80 -19.59
C ARG A 303 -0.55 19.08 -20.61
N VAL A 304 -1.50 18.27 -20.14
CA VAL A 304 -2.42 17.55 -21.02
C VAL A 304 -3.22 18.53 -21.88
N ALA A 305 -3.76 19.58 -21.27
CA ALA A 305 -4.54 20.60 -21.97
C ALA A 305 -3.73 21.37 -23.03
N MET A 306 -2.51 21.80 -22.70
CA MET A 306 -1.59 22.46 -23.65
C MET A 306 -1.21 21.52 -24.79
N GLY A 307 -0.91 20.25 -24.48
CA GLY A 307 -0.58 19.25 -25.50
C GLY A 307 -1.70 19.02 -26.51
N LEU A 308 -2.96 19.09 -26.07
CA LEU A 308 -4.12 18.99 -26.95
C LEU A 308 -4.40 20.26 -27.75
N ALA A 309 -4.08 21.43 -27.20
CA ALA A 309 -4.35 22.73 -27.83
C ALA A 309 -3.24 23.23 -28.76
N ILE A 310 -2.14 22.48 -28.93
CA ILE A 310 -0.91 22.96 -29.58
C ILE A 310 -1.11 23.43 -31.03
N ASN A 311 -2.10 22.87 -31.73
CA ASN A 311 -2.42 23.17 -33.12
C ASN A 311 -3.72 23.99 -33.28
N GLU A 312 -4.21 24.63 -32.22
CA GLU A 312 -5.42 25.49 -32.24
C GLU A 312 -5.14 26.91 -32.79
N GLY A 313 -3.95 27.15 -33.35
CA GLY A 313 -3.55 28.43 -33.93
C GLY A 313 -3.49 29.56 -32.89
N ASP A 314 -4.04 30.73 -33.24
CA ASP A 314 -4.05 31.92 -32.37
C ASP A 314 -4.88 31.76 -31.09
N ALA A 315 -5.77 30.75 -31.03
CA ALA A 315 -6.64 30.48 -29.89
C ALA A 315 -6.05 29.44 -28.92
N LYS A 316 -4.81 28.97 -29.13
CA LYS A 316 -4.22 27.86 -28.38
C LYS A 316 -4.20 28.08 -26.87
N GLU A 317 -3.90 29.28 -26.38
CA GLU A 317 -3.92 29.56 -24.94
C GLU A 317 -5.34 29.49 -24.37
N ASP A 318 -6.32 30.05 -25.07
CA ASP A 318 -7.71 30.05 -24.62
C ASP A 318 -8.28 28.63 -24.61
N ARG A 319 -7.95 27.82 -25.62
CA ARG A 319 -8.31 26.40 -25.69
C ARG A 319 -7.62 25.57 -24.62
N ALA A 320 -6.33 25.77 -24.38
CA ALA A 320 -5.62 25.10 -23.28
C ALA A 320 -6.28 25.41 -21.93
N ILE A 321 -6.66 26.67 -21.69
CA ILE A 321 -7.34 27.06 -20.45
C ILE A 321 -8.74 26.42 -20.35
N GLU A 322 -9.49 26.36 -21.46
CA GLU A 322 -10.79 25.69 -21.52
C GLU A 322 -10.66 24.20 -21.20
N PHE A 323 -9.76 23.49 -21.88
CA PHE A 323 -9.51 22.06 -21.67
C PHE A 323 -9.02 21.78 -20.24
N TYR A 324 -8.10 22.59 -19.74
CA TYR A 324 -7.63 22.51 -18.36
C TYR A 324 -8.79 22.64 -17.38
N ASN A 325 -9.70 23.60 -17.60
CA ASN A 325 -10.81 23.81 -16.68
C ASN A 325 -11.75 22.62 -16.61
N VAL A 326 -11.99 21.95 -17.74
CA VAL A 326 -12.84 20.75 -17.83
C VAL A 326 -12.16 19.54 -17.18
N LEU A 327 -10.86 19.33 -17.45
CA LEU A 327 -10.08 18.21 -16.91
C LEU A 327 -9.86 18.33 -15.40
N SER A 328 -9.34 19.47 -14.93
CA SER A 328 -9.00 19.67 -13.51
C SER A 328 -10.22 19.81 -12.59
N SER A 329 -11.43 20.00 -13.14
CA SER A 329 -12.69 19.97 -12.38
C SER A 329 -13.36 18.59 -12.38
N PHE A 330 -12.72 17.58 -12.97
CA PHE A 330 -13.21 16.20 -13.12
C PHE A 330 -14.55 16.06 -13.84
N ARG A 331 -14.93 17.06 -14.66
CA ARG A 331 -16.14 16.99 -15.49
C ARG A 331 -15.97 16.05 -16.68
N PHE A 332 -14.73 15.85 -17.10
CA PHE A 332 -14.34 14.90 -18.12
C PHE A 332 -12.90 14.45 -17.85
N THR A 333 -12.57 13.24 -18.27
CA THR A 333 -11.20 12.73 -18.22
C THR A 333 -10.86 12.11 -19.57
N SER A 334 -9.70 12.47 -20.12
CA SER A 334 -9.20 11.86 -21.34
C SER A 334 -8.80 10.41 -21.10
N ALA A 335 -8.69 9.65 -22.19
CA ALA A 335 -8.19 8.28 -22.10
C ALA A 335 -6.74 8.25 -21.57
N THR A 336 -6.38 7.14 -20.93
CA THR A 336 -5.03 6.86 -20.41
C THR A 336 -3.89 7.30 -21.35
N PRO A 337 -3.82 6.88 -22.63
CA PRO A 337 -2.72 7.27 -23.53
C PRO A 337 -2.61 8.79 -23.72
N THR A 338 -3.74 9.50 -23.76
CA THR A 338 -3.76 10.96 -23.84
C THR A 338 -3.14 11.58 -22.58
N LEU A 339 -3.52 11.11 -21.40
CA LEU A 339 -2.99 11.63 -20.12
C LEU A 339 -1.48 11.39 -19.97
N PHE A 340 -1.00 10.21 -20.41
CA PHE A 340 0.41 9.85 -20.36
C PHE A 340 1.27 10.64 -21.34
N ASN A 341 0.79 10.80 -22.58
CA ASN A 341 1.65 11.20 -23.69
C ASN A 341 1.42 12.62 -24.19
N SER A 342 0.35 13.31 -23.75
CA SER A 342 0.13 14.70 -24.15
C SER A 342 1.31 15.57 -23.75
N ALA A 343 1.75 16.38 -24.72
CA ALA A 343 2.87 17.31 -24.61
C ALA A 343 4.25 16.67 -24.32
N THR A 344 4.41 15.37 -24.54
CA THR A 344 5.73 14.72 -24.55
C THR A 344 6.33 14.73 -25.96
N PRO A 345 7.63 14.41 -26.15
CA PRO A 345 8.27 14.43 -27.48
C PRO A 345 7.64 13.48 -28.52
N HIS A 346 6.96 12.41 -28.08
CA HIS A 346 6.27 11.46 -28.96
C HIS A 346 4.84 11.19 -28.44
N PRO A 347 3.88 12.09 -28.75
CA PRO A 347 2.55 12.05 -28.15
C PRO A 347 1.65 10.99 -28.79
N GLN A 348 1.80 9.72 -28.38
CA GLN A 348 0.86 8.65 -28.76
C GLN A 348 -0.44 8.78 -27.98
N LEU A 349 -1.37 9.63 -28.45
CA LEU A 349 -2.57 10.01 -27.70
C LEU A 349 -3.68 8.94 -27.71
N SER A 350 -3.63 8.02 -28.68
CA SER A 350 -4.58 6.93 -28.85
C SER A 350 -3.87 5.59 -28.69
N SER A 351 -4.59 4.59 -28.19
CA SER A 351 -4.04 3.25 -27.98
C SER A 351 -4.97 2.13 -28.42
N CYS A 352 -6.04 2.40 -29.16
CA CYS A 352 -6.97 1.37 -29.64
C CYS A 352 -6.95 1.36 -31.17
N TYR A 353 -6.61 0.21 -31.76
CA TYR A 353 -6.53 0.07 -33.21
C TYR A 353 -7.31 -1.13 -33.69
N LEU A 354 -7.90 -0.99 -34.87
CA LEU A 354 -8.57 -2.07 -35.59
C LEU A 354 -7.87 -2.31 -36.92
N SER A 355 -7.75 -3.57 -37.31
CA SER A 355 -7.24 -3.96 -38.62
C SER A 355 -8.03 -5.12 -39.18
N THR A 356 -8.23 -5.13 -40.49
CA THR A 356 -8.76 -6.31 -41.22
C THR A 356 -7.62 -6.96 -41.97
N VAL A 357 -7.42 -8.26 -41.73
CA VAL A 357 -6.38 -9.05 -42.39
C VAL A 357 -6.91 -9.56 -43.72
N GLN A 358 -6.16 -9.37 -44.80
CA GLN A 358 -6.47 -9.89 -46.12
C GLN A 358 -5.85 -11.28 -46.32
N ASP A 359 -6.49 -12.11 -47.15
CA ASP A 359 -6.09 -13.49 -47.47
C ASP A 359 -4.89 -13.55 -48.45
N ASP A 360 -3.79 -12.95 -48.02
CA ASP A 360 -2.53 -12.89 -48.72
C ASP A 360 -1.39 -12.97 -47.71
N LEU A 361 -0.35 -13.77 -48.00
CA LEU A 361 0.71 -14.05 -47.05
C LEU A 361 1.50 -12.80 -46.67
N GLU A 362 1.75 -11.91 -47.64
CA GLU A 362 2.44 -10.64 -47.40
C GLU A 362 1.60 -9.74 -46.50
N HIS A 363 0.29 -9.63 -46.76
CA HIS A 363 -0.61 -8.84 -45.92
C HIS A 363 -0.77 -9.42 -44.50
N ILE A 364 -0.81 -10.75 -44.34
CA ILE A 364 -0.84 -11.42 -43.03
C ILE A 364 0.38 -11.02 -42.20
N PHE A 365 1.59 -11.18 -42.74
CA PHE A 365 2.81 -10.85 -42.01
C PHE A 365 3.02 -9.34 -41.84
N LYS A 366 2.54 -8.50 -42.76
CA LYS A 366 2.45 -7.05 -42.55
C LYS A 366 1.56 -6.72 -41.35
N SER A 367 0.38 -7.35 -41.24
CA SER A 367 -0.55 -7.12 -40.14
C SER A 367 0.06 -7.54 -38.79
N ILE A 368 0.81 -8.63 -38.75
CA ILE A 368 1.59 -9.06 -37.57
C ILE A 368 2.69 -8.04 -37.23
N SER A 369 3.41 -7.52 -38.24
CA SER A 369 4.41 -6.45 -38.04
C SER A 369 3.78 -5.18 -37.48
N ASP A 370 2.61 -4.79 -38.00
CA ASP A 370 1.86 -3.62 -37.54
C ASP A 370 1.37 -3.82 -36.10
N ASN A 371 0.85 -5.00 -35.76
CA ASN A 371 0.52 -5.38 -34.39
C ASN A 371 1.70 -5.18 -33.43
N ALA A 372 2.91 -5.60 -33.83
CA ALA A 372 4.11 -5.44 -33.01
C ALA A 372 4.47 -3.95 -32.82
N LYS A 373 4.43 -3.16 -33.90
CA LYS A 373 4.76 -1.71 -33.86
C LYS A 373 3.75 -0.93 -33.03
N LEU A 374 2.45 -1.20 -33.17
CA LEU A 374 1.39 -0.54 -32.41
C LEU A 374 1.41 -0.96 -30.94
N SER A 375 1.71 -2.24 -30.65
CA SER A 375 1.86 -2.73 -29.28
C SER A 375 3.06 -2.13 -28.56
N LYS A 376 4.14 -1.75 -29.26
CA LYS A 376 5.35 -1.15 -28.65
C LYS A 376 5.04 0.02 -27.71
N TRP A 377 3.99 0.79 -28.02
CA TRP A 377 3.55 1.96 -27.25
C TRP A 377 2.25 1.71 -26.48
N ALA A 378 2.05 0.47 -26.01
CA ALA A 378 0.89 0.04 -25.25
C ALA A 378 -0.46 0.14 -25.97
N GLY A 379 -0.46 -0.05 -27.31
CA GLY A 379 -1.68 -0.24 -28.08
C GLY A 379 -2.40 -1.54 -27.71
N GLY A 380 -3.73 -1.47 -27.56
CA GLY A 380 -4.65 -2.59 -27.64
C GLY A 380 -5.15 -2.76 -29.09
N LEU A 381 -5.29 -4.02 -29.50
CA LEU A 381 -5.49 -4.38 -30.91
C LEU A 381 -6.75 -5.23 -31.09
N GLY A 382 -7.56 -4.87 -32.07
CA GLY A 382 -8.62 -5.73 -32.62
C GLY A 382 -8.28 -6.10 -34.05
N ASN A 383 -8.16 -7.39 -34.34
CA ASN A 383 -7.89 -7.87 -35.69
C ASN A 383 -9.08 -8.69 -36.19
N ASP A 384 -9.65 -8.30 -37.33
CA ASP A 384 -10.61 -9.10 -38.08
C ASP A 384 -9.85 -10.09 -38.98
N TRP A 385 -10.06 -11.38 -38.73
CA TRP A 385 -9.40 -12.49 -39.42
C TRP A 385 -10.34 -13.23 -40.39
N THR A 386 -11.56 -12.73 -40.59
CA THR A 386 -12.62 -13.42 -41.35
C THR A 386 -12.26 -13.73 -42.79
N ASN A 387 -11.42 -12.89 -43.44
CA ASN A 387 -11.07 -13.10 -44.83
C ASN A 387 -10.12 -14.29 -45.04
N ILE A 388 -9.37 -14.72 -44.02
CA ILE A 388 -8.35 -15.76 -44.18
C ILE A 388 -9.00 -17.07 -44.56
N ARG A 389 -8.52 -17.71 -45.62
CA ARG A 389 -9.10 -18.99 -46.06
C ARG A 389 -8.95 -20.06 -44.98
N ALA A 390 -10.05 -20.80 -44.77
CA ALA A 390 -10.11 -21.85 -43.78
C ALA A 390 -9.26 -23.08 -44.12
N THR A 391 -9.16 -24.00 -43.16
CA THR A 391 -8.46 -25.28 -43.30
C THR A 391 -8.94 -26.05 -44.54
N ASN A 392 -8.01 -26.73 -45.24
CA ASN A 392 -8.23 -27.47 -46.48
C ASN A 392 -8.50 -26.63 -47.74
N SER A 393 -8.56 -25.29 -47.65
CA SER A 393 -8.69 -24.43 -48.82
C SER A 393 -7.47 -24.54 -49.75
N HIS A 394 -7.69 -24.57 -51.07
CA HIS A 394 -6.61 -24.65 -52.04
C HIS A 394 -5.71 -23.40 -52.04
N ILE A 395 -4.39 -23.59 -52.15
CA ILE A 395 -3.41 -22.50 -52.27
C ILE A 395 -2.83 -22.49 -53.69
N HIS A 396 -3.16 -21.46 -54.45
CA HIS A 396 -2.59 -21.22 -55.77
C HIS A 396 -1.09 -20.92 -55.66
N GLY A 397 -0.26 -21.51 -56.53
CA GLY A 397 1.19 -21.35 -56.55
C GLY A 397 1.95 -22.49 -55.86
N THR A 398 1.71 -22.73 -54.56
CA THR A 398 2.32 -23.89 -53.85
C THR A 398 1.60 -25.20 -54.13
N ASN A 399 0.40 -25.14 -54.70
CA ASN A 399 -0.45 -26.28 -55.03
C ASN A 399 -0.78 -27.17 -53.80
N GLY A 400 -0.81 -26.57 -52.61
CA GLY A 400 -1.12 -27.22 -51.35
C GLY A 400 -2.51 -26.87 -50.80
N GLN A 401 -2.74 -27.26 -49.54
CA GLN A 401 -3.94 -26.96 -48.77
C GLN A 401 -3.60 -26.10 -47.55
N SER A 402 -4.45 -25.10 -47.28
CA SER A 402 -4.35 -24.23 -46.10
C SER A 402 -4.54 -25.01 -44.81
N GLN A 403 -3.84 -24.59 -43.76
CA GLN A 403 -4.04 -25.05 -42.38
C GLN A 403 -4.98 -24.14 -41.59
N GLY A 404 -5.65 -23.22 -42.28
CA GLY A 404 -6.64 -22.32 -41.71
C GLY A 404 -6.03 -21.13 -40.98
N VAL A 405 -6.88 -20.44 -40.22
CA VAL A 405 -6.54 -19.22 -39.50
C VAL A 405 -5.68 -19.47 -38.24
N ILE A 406 -5.85 -20.62 -37.61
CA ILE A 406 -5.33 -20.94 -36.28
C ILE A 406 -3.80 -20.87 -36.17
N PRO A 407 -3.00 -21.38 -37.13
CA PRO A 407 -1.54 -21.24 -37.07
C PRO A 407 -1.07 -19.79 -37.12
N PHE A 408 -1.73 -18.92 -37.89
CA PHE A 408 -1.39 -17.49 -37.93
C PHE A 408 -1.73 -16.79 -36.61
N LEU A 409 -2.86 -17.15 -36.00
CA LEU A 409 -3.23 -16.67 -34.67
C LEU A 409 -2.23 -17.07 -33.58
N LYS A 410 -1.59 -18.24 -33.70
CA LYS A 410 -0.47 -18.61 -32.80
C LYS A 410 0.71 -17.66 -32.93
N VAL A 411 1.04 -17.21 -34.15
CA VAL A 411 2.10 -16.20 -34.35
C VAL A 411 1.70 -14.86 -33.71
N VAL A 412 0.43 -14.46 -33.82
CA VAL A 412 -0.09 -13.25 -33.16
C VAL A 412 0.01 -13.35 -31.64
N ASN A 413 -0.37 -14.50 -31.06
CA ASN A 413 -0.24 -14.79 -29.64
C ASN A 413 1.19 -14.53 -29.15
N ASP A 414 2.17 -15.15 -29.81
CA ASP A 414 3.56 -15.07 -29.38
C ASP A 414 4.15 -13.67 -29.65
N THR A 415 3.66 -12.97 -30.67
CA THR A 415 4.00 -11.56 -30.91
C THR A 415 3.52 -10.66 -29.77
N ALA A 416 2.30 -10.88 -29.26
CA ALA A 416 1.76 -10.12 -28.13
C ALA A 416 2.59 -10.34 -26.85
N VAL A 417 3.02 -11.59 -26.60
CA VAL A 417 3.92 -11.94 -25.49
C VAL A 417 5.30 -11.30 -25.66
N ALA A 418 5.85 -11.33 -26.86
CA ALA A 418 7.18 -10.79 -27.14
C ALA A 418 7.27 -9.26 -26.95
N VAL A 419 6.23 -8.52 -27.37
CA VAL A 419 6.25 -7.05 -27.32
C VAL A 419 5.81 -6.49 -25.97
N ASN A 420 4.90 -7.19 -25.27
CA ASN A 420 4.50 -6.93 -23.88
C ASN A 420 4.30 -5.43 -23.52
N GLN A 421 3.66 -4.68 -24.43
CA GLN A 421 3.44 -3.23 -24.32
C GLN A 421 4.65 -2.40 -23.88
N GLY A 422 5.85 -2.74 -24.37
CA GLY A 422 7.09 -2.05 -23.99
C GLY A 422 7.48 -2.27 -22.52
N GLY A 423 7.09 -3.40 -21.93
CA GLY A 423 7.39 -3.78 -20.55
C GLY A 423 6.50 -3.14 -19.49
N LYS A 424 5.52 -2.30 -19.88
CA LYS A 424 4.64 -1.60 -18.92
C LYS A 424 3.45 -2.45 -18.47
N ARG A 425 2.87 -3.27 -19.36
CA ARG A 425 1.68 -4.12 -19.13
C ARG A 425 1.65 -5.30 -20.09
N LYS A 426 0.86 -6.34 -19.77
CA LYS A 426 0.64 -7.47 -20.69
C LYS A 426 0.06 -7.00 -22.03
N GLY A 427 0.69 -7.44 -23.14
CA GLY A 427 0.16 -7.28 -24.49
C GLY A 427 -1.26 -7.81 -24.59
N ALA A 428 -2.17 -7.03 -25.18
CA ALA A 428 -3.56 -7.43 -25.34
C ALA A 428 -3.98 -7.22 -26.81
N VAL A 429 -4.31 -8.33 -27.46
CA VAL A 429 -4.87 -8.38 -28.81
C VAL A 429 -6.12 -9.25 -28.79
N CYS A 430 -7.11 -8.90 -29.60
CA CYS A 430 -8.35 -9.64 -29.78
C CYS A 430 -8.51 -9.99 -31.26
N ALA A 431 -8.61 -11.28 -31.57
CA ALA A 431 -8.97 -11.75 -32.90
C ALA A 431 -10.50 -11.87 -33.00
N TYR A 432 -11.05 -11.43 -34.13
CA TYR A 432 -12.46 -11.54 -34.48
C TYR A 432 -12.63 -12.49 -35.67
N LEU A 433 -13.65 -13.34 -35.63
CA LEU A 433 -13.97 -14.27 -36.71
C LEU A 433 -15.49 -14.42 -36.88
N GLU A 434 -16.01 -14.23 -38.10
CA GLU A 434 -17.46 -14.40 -38.33
C GLU A 434 -17.92 -15.85 -38.15
N THR A 435 -19.16 -16.02 -37.65
CA THR A 435 -19.69 -17.31 -37.18
C THR A 435 -19.90 -18.35 -38.26
N TRP A 436 -19.91 -17.97 -39.54
CA TRP A 436 -20.04 -18.88 -40.67
C TRP A 436 -18.67 -19.40 -41.18
N HIS A 437 -17.57 -18.87 -40.65
CA HIS A 437 -16.23 -19.27 -41.04
C HIS A 437 -15.99 -20.75 -40.74
N LEU A 438 -15.40 -21.50 -41.68
CA LEU A 438 -15.27 -22.97 -41.52
C LEU A 438 -14.36 -23.39 -40.36
N ASP A 439 -13.42 -22.54 -39.93
CA ASP A 439 -12.58 -22.78 -38.74
C ASP A 439 -13.23 -22.33 -37.41
N VAL A 440 -14.52 -21.91 -37.39
CA VAL A 440 -15.16 -21.32 -36.19
C VAL A 440 -15.16 -22.24 -34.97
N GLU A 441 -15.40 -23.53 -35.14
CA GLU A 441 -15.44 -24.47 -34.01
C GLU A 441 -14.07 -24.58 -33.32
N GLU A 442 -12.99 -24.60 -34.11
CA GLU A 442 -11.62 -24.62 -33.59
C GLU A 442 -11.22 -23.27 -32.99
N PHE A 443 -11.73 -22.17 -33.53
CA PHE A 443 -11.54 -20.81 -33.02
C PHE A 443 -12.12 -20.64 -31.62
N LEU A 444 -13.33 -21.16 -31.36
CA LEU A 444 -13.97 -21.13 -30.03
C LEU A 444 -13.17 -21.87 -28.96
N ASP A 445 -12.34 -22.84 -29.37
CA ASP A 445 -11.54 -23.67 -28.48
C ASP A 445 -10.14 -23.12 -28.17
N LEU A 446 -9.75 -22.01 -28.80
CA LEU A 446 -8.41 -21.43 -28.71
C LEU A 446 -7.92 -21.12 -27.29
N ARG A 447 -8.84 -20.87 -26.36
CA ARG A 447 -8.56 -20.50 -24.96
C ARG A 447 -8.74 -21.62 -23.95
N LYS A 448 -9.09 -22.84 -24.38
CA LYS A 448 -9.22 -23.99 -23.47
C LYS A 448 -7.87 -24.32 -22.82
N ASN A 449 -7.89 -24.64 -21.52
CA ASN A 449 -6.69 -25.00 -20.74
C ASN A 449 -6.08 -26.37 -21.12
N THR A 450 -6.81 -27.20 -21.85
CA THR A 450 -6.40 -28.55 -22.26
C THR A 450 -6.59 -28.76 -23.76
N GLY A 451 -5.88 -29.75 -24.30
CA GLY A 451 -5.85 -30.10 -25.73
C GLY A 451 -4.46 -29.90 -26.33
N ASP A 452 -4.37 -29.93 -27.67
CA ASP A 452 -3.11 -29.69 -28.38
C ASP A 452 -2.73 -28.20 -28.34
N ASP A 453 -1.59 -27.88 -27.71
CA ASP A 453 -1.09 -26.51 -27.54
C ASP A 453 -0.84 -25.80 -28.88
N ARG A 454 -0.55 -26.56 -29.95
CA ARG A 454 -0.40 -26.01 -31.30
C ARG A 454 -1.66 -25.30 -31.80
N ARG A 455 -2.82 -25.63 -31.21
CA ARG A 455 -4.13 -25.07 -31.53
C ARG A 455 -4.68 -24.22 -30.38
N ARG A 456 -3.81 -23.60 -29.59
CA ARG A 456 -4.17 -22.73 -28.46
C ARG A 456 -3.45 -21.38 -28.51
N THR A 457 -4.14 -20.34 -28.06
CA THR A 457 -3.63 -18.96 -27.96
C THR A 457 -4.00 -18.36 -26.59
N HIS A 458 -3.25 -18.75 -25.56
CA HIS A 458 -3.56 -18.39 -24.17
C HIS A 458 -3.40 -16.90 -23.84
N ASP A 459 -2.64 -16.17 -24.64
CA ASP A 459 -2.30 -14.75 -24.43
C ASP A 459 -3.05 -13.79 -25.36
N MET A 460 -3.93 -14.33 -26.22
CA MET A 460 -4.77 -13.55 -27.14
C MET A 460 -6.26 -13.70 -26.79
N HIS A 461 -7.05 -12.64 -26.90
CA HIS A 461 -8.50 -12.70 -26.74
C HIS A 461 -9.18 -13.09 -28.06
N THR A 462 -10.36 -13.68 -27.99
CA THR A 462 -11.17 -14.08 -29.15
C THR A 462 -12.59 -13.54 -29.01
N ALA A 463 -13.18 -13.11 -30.12
CA ALA A 463 -14.53 -12.53 -30.18
C ALA A 463 -15.28 -12.98 -31.42
#